data_AF-A0A8T4SSI4-F1
#
_entry.id   AF-A0A8T4SSI4-F1
#
_cell.length_a   1.000
_cell.length_b   1.000
_cell.length_c   1.000
_cell.angle_alpha   90.00
_cell.angle_beta   90.00
_cell.angle_gamma   90.00
#
_symmetry.space_group_name_H-M   'P 1'
#
loop_
_entity.id
_entity.type
_entity.pdbx_description
1 polymer ?
#
loop_
_entity_poly.entity_id
_entity_poly.type
_entity_poly.pdbx_seq_one_letter_code
_entity_poly.pdbx_strand_id
1 'polypeptide(L)' 'MRIKDPKTSALIFSSGKVVCTGAKSLTKVKESLQKIIKNLAKIKIRIKVKPKINVQNMV' A
#
# COMPACT_ATOMS: atom_id res chain seq x y z
N MET A 1 1.21 -6.41 6.28
CA MET A 1 2.44 -6.58 5.47
C MET A 1 3.45 -5.50 5.82
N ARG A 2 4.73 -5.83 6.06
CA ARG A 2 5.79 -4.84 6.32
C ARG A 2 6.68 -4.68 5.09
N ILE A 3 7.03 -3.44 4.75
CA ILE A 3 7.92 -3.10 3.63
C ILE A 3 9.14 -2.39 4.22
N LYS A 4 10.34 -2.91 3.92
CA LYS A 4 11.60 -2.39 4.48
C LYS A 4 11.99 -1.05 3.88
N ASP A 5 11.87 -0.92 2.57
CA ASP A 5 12.10 0.31 1.83
C ASP A 5 10.95 0.50 0.83
N PRO A 6 10.23 1.63 0.83
CA PRO A 6 10.22 2.60 1.91
C PRO A 6 9.71 1.96 3.21
N LYS A 7 10.28 2.35 4.37
CA LYS A 7 9.92 1.79 5.68
C LYS A 7 8.45 2.08 5.99
N THR A 8 7.58 1.15 5.65
CA THR A 8 6.12 1.31 5.69
C THR A 8 5.45 0.02 6.16
N SER A 9 4.26 0.16 6.74
CA SER A 9 3.40 -0.95 7.11
C SER A 9 2.06 -0.81 6.42
N ALA A 10 1.53 -1.93 5.91
CA ALA A 10 0.24 -2.00 5.26
C ALA A 10 -0.68 -2.98 5.98
N LEU A 11 -1.88 -2.54 6.32
CA LEU A 11 -3.00 -3.37 6.78
C LEU A 11 -3.95 -3.55 5.60
N ILE A 12 -4.31 -4.80 5.30
CA ILE A 12 -5.19 -5.15 4.19
C ILE A 12 -6.42 -5.81 4.79
N PHE A 13 -7.61 -5.25 4.52
CA PHE A 13 -8.88 -5.77 5.00
C PHE A 13 -9.52 -6.67 3.93
N SER A 14 -10.41 -7.57 4.35
CA SER A 14 -11.18 -8.45 3.45
C SER A 14 -12.05 -7.66 2.45
N SER A 15 -12.42 -6.43 2.77
CA SER A 15 -13.11 -5.50 1.86
C SER A 15 -12.24 -4.96 0.72
N GLY A 16 -10.94 -5.26 0.72
CA GLY A 16 -9.97 -4.69 -0.22
C GLY A 16 -9.45 -3.31 0.17
N LYS A 17 -9.93 -2.71 1.28
CA LYS A 17 -9.34 -1.48 1.82
C LYS A 17 -7.91 -1.74 2.30
N VAL A 18 -7.01 -0.82 1.98
CA VAL A 18 -5.61 -0.86 2.42
C VAL A 18 -5.30 0.39 3.23
N VAL A 19 -4.81 0.21 4.45
CA VAL A 19 -4.27 1.30 5.30
C VAL A 19 -2.75 1.21 5.26
N CYS A 20 -2.10 2.28 4.81
CA CYS A 20 -0.64 2.39 4.74
C CYS A 20 -0.15 3.43 5.74
N THR A 21 0.85 3.08 6.56
CA THR A 21 1.46 3.95 7.57
C THR A 21 2.98 3.95 7.48
N GLY A 22 3.61 5.00 8.00
CA GLY A 22 5.08 5.18 8.05
C GLY A 22 5.70 5.86 6.82
N ALA A 23 4.91 6.20 5.81
CA ALA A 23 5.39 6.97 4.66
C ALA A 23 5.49 8.47 5.01
N LYS A 24 6.62 9.09 4.65
CA LYS A 24 6.88 10.53 4.90
C LYS A 24 6.47 11.45 3.73
N SER A 25 5.99 10.88 2.63
CA SER A 25 5.57 11.65 1.47
C SER A 25 4.60 10.83 0.61
N LEU A 26 3.77 11.52 -0.18
CA LEU A 26 2.87 10.88 -1.14
C LEU A 26 3.62 10.01 -2.16
N THR A 27 4.83 10.38 -2.56
CA THR A 27 5.68 9.57 -3.44
C THR A 27 6.03 8.24 -2.79
N LYS A 28 6.42 8.25 -1.51
CA LYS A 28 6.71 7.03 -0.74
C LYS A 28 5.48 6.16 -0.52
N VAL A 29 4.28 6.75 -0.38
CA VAL A 29 3.00 6.01 -0.37
C VAL A 29 2.80 5.26 -1.68
N LYS A 30 3.01 5.94 -2.82
CA LYS A 30 2.87 5.32 -4.17
C LYS A 30 3.86 4.18 -4.36
N GLU A 31 5.13 4.35 -3.98
CA GLU A 31 6.15 3.30 -4.03
C GLU A 31 5.76 2.08 -3.19
N SER A 32 5.31 2.31 -1.95
CA SER A 32 4.84 1.27 -1.04
C SER A 32 3.66 0.50 -1.64
N LEU A 33 2.68 1.21 -2.19
CA LEU A 33 1.51 0.62 -2.83
C LEU A 33 1.88 -0.26 -4.03
N GLN A 34 2.84 0.15 -4.87
CA GLN A 34 3.35 -0.68 -5.97
C GLN A 34 4.00 -1.97 -5.45
N LYS A 35 4.74 -1.92 -4.34
CA LYS A 35 5.32 -3.11 -3.70
C LYS A 35 4.23 -4.04 -3.14
N ILE A 36 3.14 -3.49 -2.58
CA ILE A 36 1.96 -4.27 -2.16
C ILE A 36 1.33 -4.99 -3.35
N ILE A 37 1.02 -4.26 -4.42
CA ILE A 37 0.40 -4.82 -5.63
C ILE A 37 1.28 -5.95 -6.20
N LYS A 38 2.59 -5.74 -6.29
CA LYS A 38 3.55 -6.76 -6.77
C LYS A 38 3.56 -7.99 -5.88
N ASN A 39 3.48 -7.85 -4.56
CA ASN A 39 3.44 -8.99 -3.65
C ASN A 39 2.11 -9.76 -3.73
N LEU A 40 0.99 -9.06 -3.88
CA LEU A 40 -0.31 -9.69 -4.11
C LEU A 40 -0.35 -10.45 -5.45
N ALA A 41 0.28 -9.90 -6.50
CA ALA A 41 0.38 -10.57 -7.79
C ALA A 41 1.13 -11.92 -7.72
N LYS A 42 2.16 -12.03 -6.87
CA LYS A 42 2.91 -13.28 -6.66
C LYS A 42 2.05 -14.41 -6.11
N ILE A 43 1.01 -14.08 -5.35
CA ILE A 43 0.04 -15.05 -4.81
C ILE A 43 -1.24 -15.13 -5.67
N LYS A 44 -1.14 -14.76 -6.96
CA LYS A 44 -2.22 -14.80 -7.96
C LYS A 44 -3.39 -13.84 -7.71
N ILE A 45 -3.23 -12.84 -6.83
CA ILE A 45 -4.22 -11.77 -6.63
C ILE A 45 -3.89 -10.61 -7.56
N ARG A 46 -4.76 -10.36 -8.56
CA ARG A 46 -4.56 -9.30 -9.56
C ARG A 46 -5.46 -8.09 -9.28
N ILE A 47 -4.85 -6.94 -9.00
CA ILE A 47 -5.57 -5.67 -8.87
C ILE A 47 -5.74 -5.07 -10.27
N LYS A 48 -6.99 -5.00 -10.76
CA LYS A 48 -7.33 -4.46 -12.09
C LYS A 48 -7.63 -2.96 -12.08
N VAL A 49 -7.90 -2.40 -10.90
CA VAL A 49 -8.30 -0.99 -10.73
C VAL A 49 -7.14 -0.15 -10.25
N LYS A 50 -7.10 1.12 -10.68
CA LYS A 50 -6.15 2.09 -10.13
C LYS A 50 -6.62 2.46 -8.72
N PRO A 51 -5.84 2.19 -7.65
CA PRO A 51 -6.29 2.49 -6.30
C PRO A 51 -6.37 4.00 -6.06
N LYS A 52 -7.47 4.47 -5.47
CA LYS A 52 -7.62 5.86 -5.02
C LYS A 52 -6.91 6.02 -3.66
N ILE A 53 -6.01 6.99 -3.57
CA ILE A 53 -5.29 7.30 -2.33
C ILE A 53 -6.05 8.44 -1.63
N ASN A 54 -6.36 8.26 -0.36
CA ASN A 54 -6.93 9.30 0.49
C ASN A 54 -6.09 9.45 1.76
N VAL A 55 -5.57 10.65 2.03
CA VAL A 55 -4.77 10.94 3.23
C VAL A 55 -5.71 11.07 4.42
N GLN A 56 -5.58 10.17 5.39
CA GLN A 56 -6.42 10.17 6.61
C GLN A 56 -5.80 10.98 7.74
N ASN A 57 -4.46 10.99 7.82
CA ASN A 57 -3.71 11.71 8.84
C ASN A 57 -2.30 12.02 8.33
N MET A 58 -1.71 13.10 8.82
CA MET A 58 -0.32 13.49 8.58
C MET A 58 0.23 14.08 9.88
N VAL A 59 1.41 13.61 10.28
CA VAL A 59 2.10 13.99 11.53
C VAL A 59 3.53 14.39 11.19
#